data_AF-A0A916NGX2-F1
#
_entry.id   AF-A0A916NGX2-F1
#
_cell.length_a   1.000
_cell.length_b   1.000
_cell.length_c   1.000
_cell.angle_alpha   90.00
_cell.angle_beta   90.00
_cell.angle_gamma   90.00
#
_symmetry.space_group_name_H-M   'P 1'
#
loop_
_entity.id
_entity.type
_entity.pdbx_description
1 polymer ?
#
loop_
_entity_poly.entity_id
_entity_poly.type
_entity_poly.pdbx_seq_one_letter_code
_entity_poly.pdbx_strand_id
1 'polypeptide(L)'
;MKNKIILIAAISVLIFGCKRKGCTDPNAINYDASNKENDGSCTYSATISFWFDSITSVNFENQGIDMIEVFVENESFFHTTTNTYLSSEPDCSYPDLFKFAIEVEGEHQSVNYKVNDQNGIEVLNGTTLVKADSCLSVQLIY
;
A
#
# COMPACT_ATOMS: atom_id res chain seq x y z
N MET A 1 -69.84 13.92 24.32
CA MET A 1 -69.18 13.29 25.50
C MET A 1 -68.14 12.31 24.95
N LYS A 2 -66.88 12.74 24.76
CA LYS A 2 -65.70 12.50 25.63
C LYS A 2 -65.33 11.02 25.86
N ASN A 3 -64.21 10.61 25.23
CA ASN A 3 -63.16 9.63 25.60
C ASN A 3 -63.58 8.16 25.83
N LYS A 4 -62.87 7.13 25.33
CA LYS A 4 -61.44 6.77 25.54
C LYS A 4 -60.94 5.93 24.34
N ILE A 5 -59.89 6.33 23.62
CA ILE A 5 -58.51 5.80 23.73
C ILE A 5 -58.45 4.29 24.00
N ILE A 6 -58.13 3.50 22.97
CA ILE A 6 -57.06 2.49 23.04
C ILE A 6 -56.23 2.62 21.77
N LEU A 7 -55.03 3.20 21.94
CA LEU A 7 -53.91 3.09 21.01
C LEU A 7 -53.66 1.60 20.74
N ILE A 8 -53.79 1.13 19.50
CA ILE A 8 -52.99 -0.02 19.06
C ILE A 8 -51.68 0.56 18.57
N ALA A 9 -50.78 0.73 19.55
CA ALA A 9 -49.37 0.87 19.32
C ALA A 9 -48.85 -0.48 18.79
N ALA A 10 -48.59 -0.51 17.48
CA ALA A 10 -47.56 -1.34 16.88
C ALA A 10 -47.15 -0.51 15.66
N ILE A 11 -46.31 0.52 15.78
CA ILE A 11 -44.85 0.32 15.87
C ILE A 11 -44.49 -1.05 15.28
N SER A 12 -44.89 -1.30 14.03
CA SER A 12 -44.08 -2.08 13.11
C SER A 12 -42.83 -1.25 12.83
N VAL A 13 -42.00 -1.08 13.85
CA VAL A 13 -40.56 -1.05 13.63
C VAL A 13 -40.29 -2.44 13.08
N LEU A 14 -40.53 -2.60 11.77
CA LEU A 14 -39.87 -3.61 10.99
C LEU A 14 -38.42 -3.37 11.33
N ILE A 15 -37.91 -4.36 12.06
CA ILE A 15 -36.56 -4.45 12.54
C ILE A 15 -35.73 -4.54 11.26
N PHE A 16 -35.52 -3.40 10.59
CA PHE A 16 -34.42 -3.22 9.68
C PHE A 16 -33.22 -3.28 10.62
N GLY A 17 -32.83 -4.51 10.98
CA GLY A 17 -31.60 -4.76 11.68
C GLY A 17 -30.55 -4.02 10.89
N CYS A 18 -30.01 -2.95 11.50
CA CYS A 18 -28.99 -2.16 10.88
C CYS A 18 -27.84 -3.13 10.62
N LYS A 19 -27.68 -3.56 9.37
CA LYS A 19 -26.57 -4.42 9.00
C LYS A 19 -25.33 -3.57 9.20
N ARG A 20 -24.56 -3.90 10.23
CA ARG A 20 -23.29 -3.26 10.49
C ARG A 20 -22.42 -3.47 9.24
N LYS A 21 -22.02 -2.38 8.61
CA LYS A 21 -21.19 -2.37 7.41
C LYS A 21 -19.75 -2.05 7.81
N GLY A 22 -18.81 -2.65 7.10
CA GLY A 22 -17.38 -2.52 7.34
C GLY A 22 -16.64 -3.70 6.73
N CYS A 23 -15.31 -3.73 6.81
CA CYS A 23 -14.56 -4.84 6.23
C CYS A 23 -14.98 -6.19 6.85
N THR A 24 -15.29 -7.16 5.99
CA THR A 24 -15.65 -8.54 6.37
C THR A 24 -14.62 -9.57 5.91
N ASP A 25 -13.51 -9.13 5.31
CA ASP A 25 -12.45 -10.00 4.84
C ASP A 25 -11.47 -10.31 6.00
N PRO A 26 -11.32 -11.57 6.42
CA PRO A 26 -10.41 -11.93 7.52
C PRO A 26 -8.93 -11.71 7.21
N ASN A 27 -8.55 -11.50 5.95
CA ASN A 27 -7.17 -11.18 5.57
C ASN A 27 -6.86 -9.67 5.68
N ALA A 28 -7.88 -8.82 5.82
CA ALA A 28 -7.70 -7.38 5.95
C ALA A 28 -7.25 -6.98 7.37
N ILE A 29 -6.43 -5.94 7.45
CA ILE A 29 -5.92 -5.33 8.69
C ILE A 29 -7.08 -4.81 9.55
N ASN A 30 -8.11 -4.22 8.90
CA ASN A 30 -9.28 -3.66 9.57
C ASN A 30 -10.50 -4.59 9.56
N TYR A 31 -10.28 -5.91 9.50
CA TYR A 31 -11.33 -6.92 9.64
C TYR A 31 -12.13 -6.76 10.95
N ASP A 32 -13.46 -6.78 10.86
CA ASP A 32 -14.34 -6.88 12.03
C ASP A 32 -15.46 -7.90 11.78
N ALA A 33 -15.38 -9.00 12.53
CA ALA A 33 -16.32 -10.13 12.45
C ALA A 33 -17.78 -9.77 12.82
N SER A 34 -18.01 -8.62 13.46
CA SER A 34 -19.35 -8.13 13.76
C SER A 34 -20.05 -7.48 12.56
N ASN A 35 -19.28 -7.08 11.54
CA ASN A 35 -19.81 -6.59 10.27
C ASN A 35 -20.53 -7.72 9.52
N LYS A 36 -21.65 -7.37 8.89
CA LYS A 36 -22.52 -8.31 8.14
C LYS A 36 -22.53 -8.06 6.64
N GLU A 37 -21.90 -6.97 6.21
CA GLU A 37 -21.83 -6.55 4.81
C GLU A 37 -20.53 -5.79 4.58
N ASN A 38 -19.74 -6.22 3.60
CA ASN A 38 -18.54 -5.50 3.19
C ASN A 38 -18.92 -4.15 2.58
N ASP A 39 -18.32 -3.06 3.05
CA ASP A 39 -18.50 -1.73 2.48
C ASP A 39 -17.37 -1.30 1.54
N GLY A 40 -16.38 -2.17 1.30
CA GLY A 40 -15.22 -1.88 0.47
C GLY A 40 -14.12 -1.11 1.19
N SER A 41 -14.22 -0.89 2.50
CA SER A 41 -13.20 -0.20 3.30
C SER A 41 -12.02 -1.08 3.70
N CYS A 42 -11.94 -2.33 3.22
CA CYS A 42 -10.88 -3.25 3.61
C CYS A 42 -9.48 -2.69 3.27
N THR A 43 -8.60 -2.74 4.27
CA THR A 43 -7.19 -2.36 4.16
C THR A 43 -6.33 -3.60 4.27
N TYR A 44 -5.36 -3.74 3.38
CA TYR A 44 -4.50 -4.91 3.29
C TYR A 44 -3.03 -4.49 3.39
N SER A 45 -2.17 -5.40 3.84
CA SER A 45 -0.74 -5.14 3.79
C SER A 45 -0.21 -5.54 2.43
N ALA A 46 0.66 -4.73 1.82
CA ALA A 46 1.44 -5.12 0.67
C ALA A 46 2.90 -4.71 0.86
N THR A 47 3.81 -5.39 0.17
CA THR A 47 5.23 -5.08 0.22
C THR A 47 5.73 -4.51 -1.10
N ILE A 48 6.52 -3.44 -1.05
CA ILE A 48 7.27 -2.93 -2.21
C ILE A 48 8.76 -3.13 -1.96
N SER A 49 9.49 -3.61 -2.95
CA SER A 49 10.94 -3.62 -2.97
C SER A 49 11.45 -2.90 -4.20
N PHE A 50 12.62 -2.26 -4.07
CA PHE A 50 13.28 -1.58 -5.18
C PHE A 50 14.61 -2.24 -5.49
N TRP A 51 14.93 -2.34 -6.76
CA TRP A 51 16.18 -2.91 -7.24
C TRP A 51 16.64 -2.22 -8.52
N PHE A 52 17.89 -2.41 -8.91
CA PHE A 52 18.40 -1.96 -10.19
C PHE A 52 19.49 -2.90 -10.69
N ASP A 53 19.74 -2.85 -12.00
CA ASP A 53 20.73 -3.69 -12.65
C ASP A 53 22.09 -2.98 -12.80
N SER A 54 23.06 -3.68 -13.39
CA SER A 54 24.40 -3.14 -13.62
C SER A 54 24.41 -1.96 -14.59
N ILE A 55 23.43 -1.84 -15.50
CA ILE A 55 23.36 -0.74 -16.46
C ILE A 55 22.98 0.54 -15.71
N THR A 56 21.94 0.46 -14.89
CA THR A 56 21.52 1.58 -14.03
C THR A 56 22.61 1.95 -13.01
N SER A 57 23.31 0.96 -12.45
CA SER A 57 24.47 1.20 -11.57
C SER A 57 25.57 2.03 -12.28
N VAL A 58 25.94 1.65 -13.51
CA VAL A 58 26.93 2.40 -14.32
C VAL A 58 26.43 3.80 -14.67
N ASN A 59 25.13 3.97 -14.94
CA ASN A 59 24.58 5.29 -15.22
C ASN A 59 24.64 6.21 -14.01
N PHE A 60 24.37 5.70 -12.80
CA PHE A 60 24.59 6.44 -11.56
C PHE A 60 26.06 6.83 -11.37
N GLU A 61 26.99 5.88 -11.53
CA GLU A 61 28.43 6.13 -11.41
C GLU A 61 28.91 7.22 -12.38
N ASN A 62 28.46 7.17 -13.64
CA ASN A 62 28.81 8.17 -14.67
C ASN A 62 28.31 9.59 -14.32
N GLN A 63 27.31 9.71 -13.45
CA GLN A 63 26.79 10.98 -12.95
C GLN A 63 27.37 11.36 -11.57
N GLY A 64 28.28 10.54 -11.03
CA GLY A 64 28.87 10.74 -9.71
C GLY A 64 27.88 10.51 -8.56
N ILE A 65 26.89 9.64 -8.77
CA ILE A 65 25.90 9.26 -7.77
C ILE A 65 26.36 7.98 -7.08
N ASP A 66 26.86 8.11 -5.84
CA ASP A 66 27.40 6.99 -5.07
C ASP A 66 26.33 6.34 -4.16
N MET A 67 25.31 7.11 -3.78
CA MET A 67 24.23 6.68 -2.91
C MET A 67 22.91 7.25 -3.40
N ILE A 68 21.86 6.46 -3.23
CA ILE A 68 20.49 6.88 -3.48
C ILE A 68 19.63 6.72 -2.24
N GLU A 69 18.64 7.60 -2.10
CA GLU A 69 17.57 7.53 -1.12
C GLU A 69 16.24 7.36 -1.85
N VAL A 70 15.53 6.28 -1.57
CA VAL A 70 14.20 6.05 -2.15
C VAL A 70 13.13 6.47 -1.17
N PHE A 71 12.11 7.14 -1.68
CA PHE A 71 10.93 7.55 -0.95
C PHE A 71 9.69 6.93 -1.57
N VAL A 72 8.71 6.61 -0.73
CA VAL A 72 7.38 6.13 -1.13
C VAL A 72 6.35 7.05 -0.48
N GLU A 73 5.41 7.62 -1.24
CA GLU A 73 4.43 8.59 -0.74
C GLU A 73 5.02 9.76 0.09
N ASN A 74 6.25 10.17 -0.25
CA ASN A 74 7.06 11.17 0.46
C ASN A 74 7.66 10.76 1.81
N GLU A 75 7.51 9.51 2.22
CA GLU A 75 8.26 8.96 3.35
C GLU A 75 9.60 8.41 2.88
N SER A 76 10.70 8.85 3.53
CA SER A 76 12.04 8.29 3.28
C SER A 76 12.04 6.83 3.69
N PHE A 77 12.41 5.96 2.76
CA PHE A 77 12.28 4.53 2.94
C PHE A 77 13.64 3.85 3.16
N PHE A 78 14.61 4.07 2.26
CA PHE A 78 15.95 3.49 2.43
C PHE A 78 17.04 4.25 1.71
N HIS A 79 18.27 4.08 2.20
CA HIS A 79 19.51 4.53 1.58
C HIS A 79 20.30 3.30 1.13
N THR A 80 20.82 3.30 -0.09
CA THR A 80 21.75 2.26 -0.56
C THR A 80 22.84 2.87 -1.42
N THR A 81 23.96 2.15 -1.54
CA THR A 81 25.02 2.49 -2.50
C THR A 81 24.63 2.05 -3.90
N THR A 82 25.04 2.81 -4.91
CA THR A 82 24.72 2.52 -6.33
C THR A 82 25.58 1.42 -6.94
N ASN A 83 26.59 0.92 -6.21
CA ASN A 83 27.47 -0.16 -6.64
C ASN A 83 26.94 -1.58 -6.31
N THR A 84 25.82 -1.70 -5.61
CA THR A 84 25.19 -2.98 -5.27
C THR A 84 23.96 -3.18 -6.15
N TYR A 85 24.13 -3.96 -7.21
CA TYR A 85 23.09 -4.21 -8.22
C TYR A 85 22.75 -5.71 -8.33
N LEU A 86 21.61 -6.00 -8.94
CA LEU A 86 21.14 -7.36 -9.18
C LEU A 86 21.11 -7.68 -10.68
N SER A 87 21.43 -8.92 -11.04
CA SER A 87 21.39 -9.37 -12.45
C SER A 87 19.99 -9.70 -12.96
N SER A 88 19.00 -9.78 -12.06
CA SER A 88 17.62 -10.14 -12.36
C SER A 88 16.69 -9.64 -11.27
N GLU A 89 15.40 -9.59 -11.59
CA GLU A 89 14.34 -9.26 -10.64
C GLU A 89 14.41 -10.20 -9.42
N PRO A 90 14.50 -9.66 -8.20
CA PRO A 90 14.57 -10.45 -6.99
C PRO A 90 13.18 -10.83 -6.50
N ASP A 91 13.08 -12.04 -5.93
CA ASP A 91 11.90 -12.45 -5.17
C ASP A 91 11.82 -11.64 -3.86
N CYS A 92 10.61 -11.39 -3.41
CA CYS A 92 10.32 -10.69 -2.17
C CYS A 92 10.79 -11.42 -0.91
N SER A 93 11.26 -12.66 -1.02
CA SER A 93 11.95 -13.36 0.08
C SER A 93 13.43 -13.00 0.18
N TYR A 94 13.99 -12.27 -0.80
CA TYR A 94 15.40 -11.94 -0.83
C TYR A 94 15.79 -11.12 0.42
N PRO A 95 16.85 -11.52 1.15
CA PRO A 95 17.17 -10.97 2.46
C PRO A 95 17.70 -9.54 2.38
N ASP A 96 18.38 -9.18 1.30
CA ASP A 96 19.01 -7.86 1.11
C ASP A 96 18.13 -6.91 0.29
N LEU A 97 16.88 -7.29 0.02
CA LEU A 97 15.89 -6.34 -0.49
C LEU A 97 15.31 -5.55 0.67
N PHE A 98 15.41 -4.23 0.58
CA PHE A 98 14.63 -3.34 1.43
C PHE A 98 13.16 -3.47 1.06
N LYS A 99 12.33 -3.85 2.04
CA LYS A 99 10.90 -4.14 1.89
C LYS A 99 10.09 -3.09 2.63
N PHE A 100 9.20 -2.39 1.93
CA PHE A 100 8.29 -1.42 2.53
C PHE A 100 6.91 -2.03 2.64
N ALA A 101 6.34 -2.04 3.85
CA ALA A 101 4.95 -2.40 4.04
C ALA A 101 4.07 -1.17 3.78
N ILE A 102 3.15 -1.26 2.82
CA ILE A 102 2.11 -0.27 2.60
C ILE A 102 0.75 -0.82 3.03
N GLU A 103 -0.15 0.09 3.40
CA GLU A 103 -1.56 -0.20 3.53
C GLU A 103 -2.25 0.08 2.18
N VAL A 104 -2.94 -0.94 1.65
CA VAL A 104 -3.66 -0.89 0.38
C VAL A 104 -5.15 -0.84 0.66
N GLU A 105 -5.84 0.20 0.22
CA GLU A 105 -7.30 0.25 0.22
C GLU A 105 -7.86 -0.47 -1.01
N GLY A 106 -8.67 -1.51 -0.78
CA GLY A 106 -9.25 -2.33 -1.84
C GLY A 106 -8.25 -3.30 -2.47
N GLU A 107 -8.41 -3.61 -3.77
CA GLU A 107 -7.60 -4.65 -4.42
C GLU A 107 -6.23 -4.14 -4.91
N HIS A 108 -6.17 -2.88 -5.35
CA HIS A 108 -4.97 -2.27 -5.89
C HIS A 108 -4.89 -0.80 -5.48
N GLN A 109 -3.68 -0.32 -5.19
CA GLN A 109 -3.39 1.08 -4.88
C GLN A 109 -2.24 1.59 -5.72
N SER A 110 -2.44 2.77 -6.30
CA SER A 110 -1.39 3.50 -7.00
C SER A 110 -0.50 4.19 -5.97
N VAL A 111 0.81 4.01 -6.11
CA VAL A 111 1.82 4.50 -5.18
C VAL A 111 2.91 5.24 -5.94
N ASN A 112 3.24 6.44 -5.48
CA ASN A 112 4.32 7.25 -6.02
C ASN A 112 5.63 6.94 -5.29
N TYR A 113 6.71 6.85 -6.06
CA TYR A 113 8.06 6.79 -5.53
C TYR A 113 8.94 7.86 -6.16
N LYS A 114 9.95 8.30 -5.41
CA LYS A 114 11.02 9.16 -5.91
C LYS A 114 12.36 8.67 -5.37
N VAL A 115 13.41 8.97 -6.08
CA VAL A 115 14.78 8.60 -5.76
C VAL A 115 15.61 9.86 -5.78
N ASN A 116 16.27 10.15 -4.68
CA ASN A 116 17.21 11.25 -4.55
C ASN A 116 18.64 10.73 -4.54
N ASP A 117 19.58 11.53 -5.02
CA ASP A 117 21.01 11.29 -4.87
C ASP A 117 21.51 11.60 -3.44
N GLN A 118 22.81 11.45 -3.21
CA GLN A 118 23.47 11.75 -1.94
C GLN A 118 23.38 13.23 -1.50
N ASN A 119 22.99 14.13 -2.40
CA ASN A 119 22.83 15.56 -2.14
C ASN A 119 21.35 15.96 -1.93
N GLY A 120 20.43 15.00 -2.01
CA GLY A 120 19.00 15.24 -1.91
C GLY A 120 18.36 15.75 -3.20
N ILE A 121 19.03 15.63 -4.35
CA ILE A 121 18.51 15.99 -5.66
C ILE A 121 17.72 14.81 -6.21
N GLU A 122 16.49 15.04 -6.63
CA GLU A 122 15.67 14.02 -7.29
C GLU A 122 16.28 13.62 -8.65
N VAL A 123 16.52 12.32 -8.83
CA VAL A 123 17.13 11.75 -10.06
C VAL A 123 16.16 10.86 -10.84
N LEU A 124 15.14 10.31 -10.18
CA LEU A 124 14.14 9.42 -10.75
C LEU A 124 12.84 9.56 -9.94
N ASN A 125 11.71 9.50 -10.62
CA ASN A 125 10.41 9.33 -10.00
C ASN A 125 9.53 8.40 -10.84
N GLY A 126 8.48 7.89 -10.22
CA GLY A 126 7.51 7.08 -10.91
C GLY A 126 6.30 6.76 -10.07
N THR A 127 5.37 6.07 -10.70
CA THR A 127 4.16 5.56 -10.07
C THR A 127 4.06 4.08 -10.37
N THR A 128 3.67 3.30 -9.37
CA THR A 128 3.46 1.86 -9.49
C THR A 128 2.11 1.46 -8.93
N LEU A 129 1.57 0.32 -9.39
CA LEU A 129 0.31 -0.21 -8.91
C LEU A 129 0.59 -1.43 -8.02
N VAL A 130 0.26 -1.31 -6.74
CA VAL A 130 0.51 -2.36 -5.76
C VAL A 130 -0.79 -3.09 -5.49
N LYS A 131 -0.74 -4.42 -5.58
CA LYS A 131 -1.88 -5.28 -5.25
C LYS A 131 -1.92 -5.58 -3.76
N ALA A 132 -3.10 -5.62 -3.17
CA ALA A 132 -3.33 -6.07 -1.80
C ALA A 132 -2.76 -7.49 -1.57
N ASP A 133 -2.23 -7.74 -0.37
CA ASP A 133 -1.64 -9.01 0.06
C ASP A 133 -0.59 -9.55 -0.92
N SER A 134 0.13 -8.66 -1.59
CA SER A 134 1.15 -9.01 -2.56
C SER A 134 2.51 -8.40 -2.21
N CYS A 135 3.51 -8.82 -2.95
CA CYS A 135 4.77 -8.12 -2.96
C CYS A 135 5.17 -7.76 -4.39
N LEU A 136 5.61 -6.52 -4.57
CA LEU A 136 5.96 -5.92 -5.84
C LEU A 136 7.44 -5.55 -5.85
N SER A 137 8.19 -6.05 -6.82
CA SER A 137 9.56 -5.65 -7.08
C SER A 137 9.59 -4.61 -8.20
N VAL A 138 10.06 -3.40 -7.90
CA VAL A 138 10.16 -2.29 -8.86
C VAL A 138 11.61 -2.10 -9.27
N GLN A 139 11.88 -2.25 -10.58
CA GLN A 139 13.18 -1.94 -11.14
C GLN A 139 13.32 -0.41 -11.30
N LEU A 140 14.32 0.18 -10.67
CA LEU A 140 14.75 1.55 -10.94
C LEU A 140 15.54 1.55 -12.24
N ILE A 141 15.18 2.45 -13.15
CA ILE A 141 15.86 2.65 -14.43
C ILE A 141 16.27 4.11 -14.49
N TYR A 142 17.58 4.33 -14.57
CA TYR A 142 18.23 5.64 -14.68
C TYR A 142 19.16 5.63 -15.88
#